data_AF-A0A8B9ANT4-F1
#
_entry.id   AF-A0A8B9ANT4-F1
#
_cell.length_a   1.000
_cell.length_b   1.000
_cell.length_c   1.000
_cell.angle_alpha   90.00
_cell.angle_beta   90.00
_cell.angle_gamma   90.00
#
_symmetry.space_group_name_H-M   'P 1'
#
loop_
_entity.id
_entity.type
_entity.pdbx_description
1 polymer ?
#
loop_
_entity_poly.entity_id
_entity_poly.type
_entity_poly.pdbx_seq_one_letter_code
_entity_poly.pdbx_strand_id
1 'polypeptide(L)'
;MLALAGLKRLHMTENVTALLSVEEMLPAIAQGAIGIACRSNDEKMANYIASLNHEETRLAVACERAFLETLDGSCRTPIAGYAYRDKDGYCVFRGLVASPDGTRVLEASRKGSYALEEMVSMGKDAGKELLSRAGPGFLDW
;
A
#
# COMPACT_ATOMS: atom_id res chain seq x y z
N MET A 1 16.40 -4.22 -7.69
CA MET A 1 15.91 -4.04 -6.30
C MET A 1 14.98 -5.19 -5.95
N LEU A 2 14.93 -5.61 -4.68
CA LEU A 2 14.08 -6.71 -4.21
C LEU A 2 13.40 -6.31 -2.88
N ALA A 3 12.22 -6.86 -2.61
CA ALA A 3 11.55 -6.68 -1.33
C ALA A 3 12.27 -7.46 -0.22
N LEU A 4 12.62 -6.78 0.88
CA LEU A 4 13.28 -7.39 2.04
C LEU A 4 12.48 -8.57 2.61
N ALA A 5 11.15 -8.48 2.61
CA ALA A 5 10.28 -9.55 3.10
C ALA A 5 10.49 -10.88 2.34
N GLY A 6 10.77 -10.83 1.04
CA GLY A 6 11.07 -12.01 0.23
C GLY A 6 12.40 -12.65 0.64
N LEU A 7 13.46 -11.85 0.75
CA LEU A 7 14.77 -12.32 1.18
C LEU A 7 14.75 -12.90 2.59
N LYS A 8 14.03 -12.29 3.53
CA LYS A 8 13.84 -12.82 4.89
C LYS A 8 13.15 -14.18 4.88
N ARG A 9 12.09 -14.35 4.10
CA ARG A 9 11.34 -15.63 4.00
C ARG A 9 12.16 -16.75 3.37
N LEU A 10 13.09 -16.41 2.48
CA LEU A 10 13.99 -17.36 1.82
C LEU A 10 15.31 -17.57 2.58
N HIS A 11 15.51 -16.91 3.73
CA HIS A 11 16.77 -16.93 4.48
C HIS A 11 17.98 -16.48 3.65
N MET A 12 17.80 -15.46 2.81
CA MET A 12 18.80 -14.93 1.88
C MET A 12 19.27 -13.50 2.24
N THR A 13 19.17 -13.11 3.51
CA THR A 13 19.45 -11.73 3.96
C THR A 13 20.93 -11.35 3.85
N GLU A 14 21.83 -12.31 3.75
CA GLU A 14 23.26 -12.12 3.47
C GLU A 14 23.53 -11.49 2.11
N ASN A 15 22.58 -11.56 1.17
CA ASN A 15 22.67 -10.91 -0.14
C ASN A 15 22.21 -9.45 -0.12
N VAL A 16 21.74 -8.94 1.02
CA VAL A 16 21.30 -7.54 1.16
C VAL A 16 22.52 -6.64 1.26
N THR A 17 22.72 -5.79 0.25
CA THR A 17 23.82 -4.82 0.24
C THR A 17 23.44 -3.48 0.87
N ALA A 18 22.18 -3.08 0.77
CA ALA A 18 21.64 -1.86 1.35
C ALA A 18 20.14 -2.01 1.62
N LEU A 19 19.66 -1.37 2.69
CA LEU A 19 18.23 -1.22 2.96
C LEU A 19 17.82 0.19 2.58
N LEU A 20 16.79 0.28 1.73
CA LEU A 20 16.18 1.56 1.36
C LEU A 20 15.12 1.91 2.41
N SER A 21 15.22 3.09 2.98
CA SER A 21 14.20 3.66 3.86
C SER A 21 12.93 4.00 3.08
N VAL A 22 11.82 4.22 3.80
CA VAL A 22 10.53 4.61 3.21
C VAL A 22 10.60 6.04 2.64
N GLU A 23 11.55 6.84 3.11
CA GLU A 23 11.88 8.16 2.62
C GLU A 23 12.63 8.10 1.28
N GLU A 24 13.53 7.13 1.12
CA GLU A 24 14.28 6.91 -0.13
C GLU A 24 13.43 6.22 -1.21
N MET A 25 12.63 5.23 -0.82
CA MET A 25 11.79 4.48 -1.74
C MET A 25 10.48 4.07 -1.07
N LEU A 26 9.40 4.73 -1.46
CA LEU A 26 8.07 4.38 -1.00
C LEU A 26 7.72 2.96 -1.50
N PRO A 27 7.27 2.04 -0.62
CA PRO A 27 6.95 0.67 -1.00
C PRO A 27 5.78 0.56 -1.98
N ALA A 28 5.74 -0.56 -2.71
CA ALA A 28 4.52 -0.96 -3.42
C ALA A 28 3.39 -1.22 -2.41
N ILE A 29 2.15 -1.05 -2.88
CA ILE A 29 0.94 -1.30 -2.10
C ILE A 29 0.96 -2.72 -1.51
N ALA A 30 0.74 -2.81 -0.20
CA ALA A 30 0.76 -4.04 0.59
C ALA A 30 2.09 -4.83 0.55
N GLN A 31 3.22 -4.21 0.21
CA GLN A 31 4.50 -4.90 0.13
C GLN A 31 4.86 -5.55 1.48
N GLY A 32 5.04 -6.88 1.46
CA GLY A 32 5.39 -7.66 2.64
C GLY A 32 4.20 -8.28 3.37
N ALA A 33 2.97 -7.83 3.12
CA ALA A 33 1.77 -8.50 3.63
C ALA A 33 1.49 -9.81 2.87
N ILE A 34 0.78 -10.74 3.50
CA ILE A 34 0.25 -11.96 2.87
C ILE A 34 -1.27 -11.88 2.92
N GLY A 35 -1.92 -11.91 1.75
CA GLY A 35 -3.36 -12.03 1.62
C GLY A 35 -3.77 -13.48 1.39
N ILE A 36 -4.80 -13.95 2.11
CA ILE A 36 -5.40 -15.27 1.89
C ILE A 36 -6.78 -15.05 1.29
N ALA A 37 -7.01 -15.59 0.10
CA ALA A 37 -8.31 -15.55 -0.56
C ALA A 37 -9.08 -16.85 -0.32
N CYS A 38 -10.36 -16.72 -0.04
CA CYS A 38 -11.32 -17.83 -0.03
C CYS A 38 -12.58 -17.41 -0.80
N ARG A 39 -13.46 -18.37 -1.09
CA ARG A 39 -14.76 -18.06 -1.72
C ARG A 39 -15.63 -17.27 -0.75
N SER A 40 -16.37 -16.29 -1.26
CA SER A 40 -17.25 -15.43 -0.45
C SER A 40 -18.39 -16.17 0.25
N ASN A 41 -18.79 -17.34 -0.25
CA ASN A 41 -19.84 -18.19 0.32
C ASN A 41 -19.31 -19.39 1.12
N ASP A 42 -18.03 -19.45 1.44
CA ASP A 42 -17.40 -20.54 2.20
C ASP A 42 -17.13 -20.11 3.64
N GLU A 43 -18.19 -20.06 4.47
CA GLU A 43 -18.11 -19.67 5.88
C GLU A 43 -17.14 -20.54 6.68
N LYS A 44 -17.03 -21.83 6.32
CA LYS A 44 -16.11 -22.76 6.95
C LYS A 44 -14.66 -22.32 6.74
N MET A 45 -14.28 -22.00 5.50
CA MET A 45 -12.94 -21.47 5.22
C MET A 45 -12.71 -20.10 5.86
N ALA A 46 -13.70 -19.20 5.82
CA ALA A 46 -13.61 -17.89 6.46
C ALA A 46 -13.30 -18.02 7.96
N ASN A 47 -13.99 -18.93 8.66
CA ASN A 47 -13.76 -19.20 10.08
C ASN A 47 -12.37 -19.76 10.36
N TYR A 48 -11.83 -20.63 9.49
CA TYR A 48 -10.48 -21.17 9.68
C TYR A 48 -9.38 -20.12 9.52
N ILE A 49 -9.53 -19.20 8.58
CA ILE A 49 -8.50 -18.19 8.30
C ILE A 49 -8.63 -16.94 9.18
N ALA A 50 -9.76 -16.74 9.85
CA ALA A 50 -10.03 -15.56 10.69
C ALA A 50 -8.97 -15.36 11.78
N SER A 51 -8.47 -16.44 12.39
CA SER A 51 -7.43 -16.38 13.43
C SER A 51 -6.04 -15.99 12.92
N LEU A 52 -5.81 -16.07 11.60
CA LEU A 52 -4.56 -15.65 10.96
C LEU A 52 -4.53 -14.15 10.66
N ASN A 53 -5.69 -13.46 10.77
CA ASN A 53 -5.78 -12.06 10.44
C ASN A 53 -5.09 -11.19 11.50
N HIS A 54 -4.11 -10.41 11.06
CA HIS A 54 -3.50 -9.37 11.88
C HIS A 54 -4.21 -8.03 11.63
N GLU A 55 -4.97 -7.57 12.62
CA GLU A 55 -5.89 -6.44 12.45
C GLU A 55 -5.18 -5.14 12.04
N GLU A 56 -4.03 -4.84 12.64
CA GLU A 56 -3.27 -3.64 12.30
C GLU A 56 -2.82 -3.65 10.83
N THR A 57 -2.28 -4.77 10.36
CA THR A 57 -1.89 -4.93 8.96
C THR A 57 -3.10 -4.87 8.02
N ARG A 58 -4.23 -5.48 8.41
CA ARG A 58 -5.47 -5.44 7.62
C ARG A 58 -5.92 -4.00 7.36
N LEU A 59 -5.91 -3.17 8.40
CA LEU A 59 -6.31 -1.77 8.33
C LEU A 59 -5.34 -0.94 7.46
N ALA A 60 -4.03 -1.10 7.66
CA ALA A 60 -3.02 -0.43 6.84
C ALA A 60 -3.18 -0.78 5.35
N VAL A 61 -3.28 -2.07 5.04
CA VAL A 61 -3.47 -2.57 3.68
C VAL A 61 -4.80 -2.10 3.10
N ALA A 62 -5.87 -1.95 3.90
CA ALA A 62 -7.13 -1.40 3.43
C ALA A 62 -7.00 0.07 2.96
N CYS A 63 -6.22 0.89 3.67
CA CYS A 63 -5.90 2.25 3.25
C CYS A 63 -5.16 2.26 1.91
N GLU A 64 -4.07 1.49 1.82
CA GLU A 64 -3.20 1.43 0.64
C GLU A 64 -3.96 0.88 -0.58
N ARG A 65 -4.78 -0.16 -0.40
CA ARG A 65 -5.59 -0.73 -1.49
C ARG A 65 -6.68 0.21 -1.96
N ALA A 66 -7.31 0.96 -1.06
CA ALA A 66 -8.33 1.95 -1.44
C ALA A 66 -7.72 3.09 -2.28
N PHE A 67 -6.48 3.48 -1.98
CA PHE A 67 -5.70 4.40 -2.81
C PHE A 67 -5.42 3.82 -4.20
N LEU A 68 -4.91 2.58 -4.28
CA LEU A 68 -4.62 1.91 -5.55
C LEU A 68 -5.86 1.74 -6.42
N GLU A 69 -6.98 1.30 -5.83
CA GLU A 69 -8.26 1.10 -6.50
C GLU A 69 -8.79 2.43 -7.07
N THR A 70 -8.64 3.52 -6.33
CA THR A 70 -9.05 4.85 -6.80
C THR A 70 -8.27 5.30 -8.03
N LEU A 71 -7.00 4.91 -8.14
CA LEU A 71 -6.12 5.26 -9.25
C LEU A 71 -6.23 4.29 -10.44
N ASP A 72 -7.10 3.27 -10.36
CA ASP A 72 -7.18 2.16 -11.32
C ASP A 72 -5.80 1.49 -11.57
N GLY A 73 -5.02 1.37 -10.50
CA GLY A 73 -3.64 0.91 -10.55
C GLY A 73 -3.46 -0.60 -10.54
N SER A 74 -2.27 -1.07 -10.93
CA SER A 74 -1.90 -2.49 -10.91
C SER A 74 -0.42 -2.69 -10.54
N CYS A 75 0.07 -3.93 -10.59
CA CYS A 75 1.49 -4.22 -10.35
C CYS A 75 2.43 -3.64 -11.43
N ARG A 76 1.90 -3.14 -12.55
CA ARG A 76 2.67 -2.54 -13.65
C ARG A 76 2.66 -1.02 -13.64
N THR A 77 1.81 -0.42 -12.81
CA THR A 77 1.69 1.04 -12.75
C THR A 77 2.72 1.59 -11.77
N PRO A 78 3.37 2.73 -12.08
CA PRO A 78 4.35 3.40 -11.21
C PRO A 78 3.69 4.08 -9.99
N ILE A 79 3.06 3.26 -9.14
CA ILE A 79 2.27 3.67 -7.98
C ILE A 79 2.86 3.03 -6.72
N ALA A 80 3.06 3.84 -5.69
CA ALA A 80 3.55 3.42 -4.39
C ALA A 80 2.65 3.96 -3.28
N GLY A 81 2.61 3.26 -2.14
CA GLY A 81 1.82 3.70 -1.00
C GLY A 81 2.09 2.87 0.24
N TYR A 82 2.13 3.56 1.38
CA TYR A 82 2.43 2.96 2.67
C TYR A 82 1.65 3.63 3.80
N ALA A 83 0.89 2.83 4.55
CA ALA A 83 0.17 3.25 5.75
C ALA A 83 0.82 2.62 6.99
N TYR A 84 1.06 3.42 8.01
CA TYR A 84 1.62 2.93 9.28
C TYR A 84 1.03 3.66 10.47
N ARG A 85 1.15 3.05 11.66
CA ARG A 85 0.74 3.67 12.93
C ARG A 85 1.90 4.50 13.47
N ASP A 86 1.66 5.78 13.75
CA ASP A 86 2.64 6.62 14.42
C ASP A 86 2.66 6.39 15.94
N LYS A 87 3.62 7.03 16.62
CA LYS A 87 3.80 6.93 18.08
C LYS A 87 2.59 7.40 18.90
N ASP A 88 1.73 8.21 18.32
CA ASP A 88 0.55 8.79 18.98
C ASP A 88 -0.71 7.96 18.67
N GLY A 89 -0.56 6.85 17.94
CA GLY A 89 -1.63 5.91 17.60
C GLY A 89 -2.45 6.28 16.36
N TYR A 90 -2.04 7.29 15.60
CA TYR A 90 -2.72 7.69 14.36
C TYR A 90 -2.18 6.92 13.17
N CYS A 91 -3.01 6.72 12.16
CA CYS A 91 -2.56 6.28 10.85
C CYS A 91 -1.89 7.45 10.14
N VAL A 92 -0.68 7.23 9.61
CA VAL A 92 -0.02 8.09 8.64
C VAL A 92 0.06 7.33 7.33
N PHE A 93 -0.50 7.91 6.27
CA PHE A 93 -0.46 7.37 4.91
C PHE A 93 0.36 8.28 4.01
N ARG A 94 1.23 7.68 3.20
CA ARG A 94 1.94 8.33 2.08
C ARG A 94 1.62 7.57 0.81
N GLY A 95 1.27 8.27 -0.26
CA GLY A 95 1.02 7.72 -1.59
C GLY A 95 1.73 8.54 -2.67
N LEU A 96 2.14 7.86 -3.74
CA LEU A 96 2.88 8.46 -4.85
C LEU A 96 2.46 7.83 -6.18
N VAL A 97 2.43 8.66 -7.22
CA VAL A 97 2.38 8.22 -8.63
C VAL A 97 3.50 8.92 -9.40
N ALA A 98 4.27 8.17 -10.19
CA ALA A 98 5.30 8.71 -11.06
C ALA A 98 4.96 8.50 -12.54
N SER A 99 5.53 9.30 -13.45
CA SER A 99 5.51 8.98 -14.88
C SER A 99 6.42 7.76 -15.15
N PRO A 100 6.18 7.00 -16.23
CA PRO A 100 7.00 5.82 -16.57
C PRO A 100 8.49 6.14 -16.75
N ASP A 101 8.82 7.35 -17.20
CA ASP A 101 10.19 7.85 -17.35
C ASP A 101 10.78 8.46 -16.06
N GLY A 102 10.00 8.53 -14.98
CA GLY A 102 10.38 9.09 -13.68
C GLY A 102 10.54 10.61 -13.65
N THR A 103 10.26 11.34 -14.73
CA THR A 103 10.47 12.80 -14.80
C THR A 103 9.46 13.60 -13.99
N ARG A 104 8.31 13.01 -13.70
CA ARG A 104 7.23 13.62 -12.94
C ARG A 104 6.81 12.69 -11.81
N VAL A 105 6.73 13.24 -10.61
CA VAL A 105 6.30 12.53 -9.40
C VAL A 105 5.25 13.37 -8.69
N LEU A 106 4.11 12.77 -8.37
CA LEU A 106 3.03 13.37 -7.60
C LEU A 106 2.86 12.58 -6.30
N GLU A 107 2.89 13.29 -5.17
CA GLU A 107 2.77 12.70 -3.83
C GLU A 107 1.57 13.28 -3.09
N ALA A 108 0.96 12.46 -2.24
CA ALA A 108 -0.10 12.83 -1.31
C ALA A 108 0.14 12.15 0.05
N SER A 109 -0.25 12.82 1.13
CA SER A 109 -0.17 12.28 2.49
C SER A 109 -1.44 12.53 3.28
N ARG A 110 -1.79 11.61 4.18
CA ARG A 110 -2.92 11.75 5.11
C ARG A 110 -2.53 11.33 6.51
N LYS A 111 -3.18 11.93 7.51
CA LYS A 111 -3.10 11.52 8.90
C LYS A 111 -4.51 11.48 9.48
N GLY A 112 -4.86 10.39 10.15
CA GLY A 112 -6.21 10.19 10.67
C GLY A 112 -6.27 9.08 11.72
N SER A 113 -7.48 8.82 12.23
CA SER A 113 -7.69 7.75 13.20
C SER A 113 -7.34 6.38 12.60
N TYR A 114 -6.85 5.46 13.43
CA TYR A 114 -6.55 4.09 13.01
C TYR A 114 -7.80 3.22 13.01
N ALA A 115 -8.82 3.64 12.24
CA ALA A 115 -10.11 2.98 12.10
C ALA A 115 -10.41 2.69 10.62
N LEU A 116 -11.07 1.57 10.34
CA LEU A 116 -11.26 1.07 8.97
C LEU A 116 -11.89 2.11 8.02
N GLU A 117 -13.00 2.72 8.43
CA GLU A 117 -13.72 3.70 7.60
C GLU A 117 -12.87 4.92 7.29
N GLU A 118 -12.19 5.47 8.30
CA GLU A 118 -11.29 6.61 8.16
C GLU A 118 -10.10 6.27 7.24
N MET A 119 -9.49 5.10 7.43
CA MET A 119 -8.34 4.65 6.64
C MET A 119 -8.68 4.41 5.18
N VAL A 120 -9.84 3.80 4.89
CA VAL A 120 -10.34 3.66 3.51
C VAL A 120 -10.66 5.02 2.90
N SER A 121 -11.27 5.93 3.66
CA SER A 121 -11.57 7.29 3.21
C SER A 121 -10.30 8.07 2.85
N MET A 122 -9.29 8.03 3.72
CA MET A 122 -7.98 8.65 3.49
C MET A 122 -7.30 8.14 2.22
N GLY A 123 -7.31 6.83 1.99
CA GLY A 123 -6.73 6.24 0.77
C GLY A 123 -7.43 6.73 -0.50
N LYS A 124 -8.77 6.73 -0.50
CA LYS A 124 -9.58 7.24 -1.62
C LYS A 124 -9.36 8.73 -1.86
N ASP A 125 -9.31 9.52 -0.80
CA ASP A 125 -9.13 10.97 -0.88
C ASP A 125 -7.76 11.32 -1.47
N ALA A 126 -6.69 10.66 -1.01
CA ALA A 126 -5.36 10.80 -1.59
C ALA A 126 -5.32 10.41 -3.08
N GLY A 127 -5.99 9.32 -3.46
CA GLY A 127 -6.06 8.88 -4.86
C GLY A 127 -6.76 9.91 -5.76
N LYS A 128 -7.89 10.47 -5.29
CA LYS A 128 -8.63 11.53 -5.99
C LYS A 128 -7.81 12.80 -6.14
N GLU A 129 -7.07 13.18 -5.09
CA GLU A 129 -6.16 14.32 -5.15
C GLU A 129 -5.14 14.12 -6.28
N LEU A 130 -4.48 12.96 -6.32
CA LEU A 130 -3.49 12.67 -7.36
C LEU A 130 -4.11 12.59 -8.76
N LEU A 131 -5.32 12.04 -8.91
CA LEU A 131 -6.06 12.07 -10.19
C LEU A 131 -6.33 13.50 -10.67
N SER A 132 -6.75 14.39 -9.78
CA SER A 132 -7.03 15.78 -10.16
C SER A 132 -5.78 16.58 -10.54
N ARG A 133 -4.63 16.22 -9.97
CA ARG A 133 -3.32 16.80 -10.28
C ARG A 133 -2.66 16.13 -11.49
N ALA A 134 -3.03 14.88 -11.76
CA ALA A 134 -2.62 14.16 -12.95
C ALA A 134 -3.30 14.79 -14.16
N GLY A 135 -2.52 15.53 -14.96
CA GLY A 135 -2.98 16.04 -16.23
C GLY A 135 -3.31 14.92 -17.23
N PRO A 136 -3.92 15.25 -18.37
CA PRO A 136 -4.23 14.28 -19.42
C PRO A 136 -2.99 13.45 -19.81
N GLY A 137 -3.16 12.14 -19.94
CA GLY A 137 -2.10 11.22 -20.36
C GLY A 137 -1.07 10.84 -19.30
N PHE A 138 -1.15 11.39 -18.08
CA PHE A 138 -0.19 11.05 -17.01
C PHE A 138 -0.35 9.62 -16.49
N LEU A 139 -1.56 9.08 -16.59
CA LEU A 139 -1.92 7.72 -16.16
C LEU A 139 -2.15 6.79 -17.35
N ASP A 140 -1.68 7.17 -18.54
CA ASP A 140 -1.76 6.32 -19.73
C ASP A 140 -0.57 5.35 -19.69
N TRP A 141 -0.81 4.15 -19.18
CA TRP A 141 0.16 3.05 -19.04
C TRP A 141 -0.27 1.80 -19.79
#